data_AF-A0A2N1N9C3-F1
#
_entry.id   AF-A0A2N1N9C3-F1
#
_cell.length_a   1.000
_cell.length_b   1.000
_cell.length_c   1.000
_cell.angle_alpha   90.00
_cell.angle_beta   90.00
_cell.angle_gamma   90.00
#
_symmetry.space_group_name_H-M   'P 1'
#
loop_
_entity.id
_entity.type
_entity.pdbx_description
1 polymer ?
#
loop_
_entity_poly.entity_id
_entity_poly.type
_entity_poly.pdbx_seq_one_letter_code
_entity_poly.pdbx_strand_id
1 'polypeptide(L)'
;MKEQDKRIEDLDVMFAFIVNKFNILEGLLVHFFYNYGSEAKANIKLADLIMRLFRGPSLTKVQIPSERTINSYLLSTHRLSDTEMKVPDHYVASVYCELKSRDYNFSWQQASVIAFHMQNNES
;
A
#
# COMPACT_ATOMS: atom_id res chain seq x y z
N MET A 1 -18.59 32.99 30.16
CA MET A 1 -17.88 32.06 29.25
C MET A 1 -16.61 31.67 29.97
N LYS A 2 -16.38 30.38 30.27
CA LYS A 2 -15.10 29.96 30.90
C LYS A 2 -14.00 30.21 29.87
N GLU A 3 -12.98 30.98 30.23
CA GLU A 3 -11.73 31.06 29.48
C GLU A 3 -11.25 29.63 29.25
N GLN A 4 -11.33 29.14 28.01
CA GLN A 4 -10.67 27.90 27.65
C GLN A 4 -9.18 28.16 27.81
N ASP A 5 -8.54 27.33 28.63
CA ASP A 5 -7.11 27.40 28.85
C ASP A 5 -6.41 27.32 27.48
N LYS A 6 -5.59 28.31 27.15
CA LYS A 6 -4.85 28.40 25.89
C LYS A 6 -4.07 27.11 25.59
N ARG A 7 -3.66 26.38 26.64
CA ARG A 7 -3.01 25.07 26.52
C ARG A 7 -3.91 24.00 25.90
N ILE A 8 -5.22 24.07 26.14
CA ILE A 8 -6.23 23.16 25.55
C ILE A 8 -6.44 23.51 24.08
N GLU A 9 -6.50 24.80 23.73
CA GLU A 9 -6.60 25.25 22.34
C GLU A 9 -5.35 24.86 21.52
N ASP A 10 -4.15 25.02 22.10
CA ASP A 10 -2.90 24.59 21.49
C ASP A 10 -2.85 23.05 21.29
N LEU A 11 -3.40 22.28 22.23
CA LEU A 11 -3.53 20.82 22.11
C LEU A 11 -4.52 20.43 21.01
N ASP A 12 -5.67 21.09 20.90
CA ASP A 12 -6.66 20.84 19.84
C ASP A 12 -6.10 21.18 18.46
N VAL A 13 -5.32 22.27 18.35
CA VAL A 13 -4.60 22.62 17.12
C VAL A 13 -3.51 21.58 16.82
N MET A 14 -2.75 21.11 17.80
CA MET A 14 -1.77 20.04 17.61
C MET A 14 -2.44 18.72 17.19
N PHE A 15 -3.57 18.35 17.79
CA PHE A 15 -4.35 17.17 17.40
C PHE A 15 -4.92 17.34 15.99
N ALA A 16 -5.50 18.49 15.65
CA ALA A 16 -5.96 18.80 14.30
C ALA A 16 -4.80 18.77 13.29
N PHE A 17 -3.60 19.22 13.67
CA PHE A 17 -2.41 19.15 12.81
C PHE A 17 -1.88 17.73 12.69
N ILE A 18 -1.90 16.90 13.74
CA ILE A 18 -1.48 15.50 13.71
C ILE A 18 -2.46 14.67 12.87
N VAL A 19 -3.76 14.90 13.03
CA VAL A 19 -4.84 14.21 12.29
C VAL A 19 -4.89 14.69 10.83
N ASN A 20 -4.83 15.99 10.56
CA ASN A 20 -4.82 16.50 9.18
C ASN A 20 -3.47 16.30 8.47
N LYS A 21 -2.32 16.30 9.17
CA LYS A 21 -1.05 15.88 8.58
C LYS A 21 -1.08 14.42 8.20
N PHE A 22 -1.81 13.55 8.90
CA PHE A 22 -1.86 12.14 8.50
C PHE A 22 -2.51 11.98 7.13
N ASN A 23 -3.63 12.65 6.87
CA ASN A 23 -4.30 12.62 5.56
C ASN A 23 -3.48 13.31 4.45
N ILE A 24 -2.85 14.46 4.76
CA ILE A 24 -1.97 15.17 3.80
C ILE A 24 -0.71 14.35 3.52
N LEU A 25 -0.11 13.74 4.54
CA LEU A 25 1.07 12.89 4.42
C LEU A 25 0.75 11.57 3.72
N GLU A 26 -0.43 10.99 3.97
CA GLU A 26 -0.95 9.83 3.24
C GLU A 26 -1.14 10.16 1.77
N GLY A 27 -1.81 11.28 1.46
CA GLY A 27 -1.96 11.76 0.09
C GLY A 27 -0.62 12.03 -0.61
N LEU A 28 0.34 12.64 0.08
CA LEU A 28 1.69 12.88 -0.43
C LEU A 28 2.48 11.60 -0.64
N LEU A 29 2.36 10.62 0.26
CA LEU A 29 3.04 9.34 0.14
C LEU A 29 2.42 8.47 -0.96
N VAL A 30 1.10 8.46 -1.08
CA VAL A 30 0.41 7.82 -2.23
C VAL A 30 0.85 8.49 -3.53
N HIS A 31 0.89 9.82 -3.58
CA HIS A 31 1.34 10.53 -4.78
C HIS A 31 2.82 10.28 -5.10
N PHE A 32 3.68 10.22 -4.08
CA PHE A 32 5.09 9.88 -4.23
C PHE A 32 5.26 8.45 -4.78
N PHE A 33 4.52 7.48 -4.24
CA PHE A 33 4.56 6.10 -4.73
C PHE A 33 3.89 5.92 -6.09
N TYR A 34 2.88 6.71 -6.41
CA TYR A 34 2.30 6.68 -7.76
C TYR A 34 3.33 7.11 -8.81
N ASN A 35 4.12 8.16 -8.52
CA ASN A 35 5.06 8.73 -9.49
C ASN A 35 6.45 8.09 -9.47
N TYR A 36 6.94 7.69 -8.29
CA TYR A 36 8.30 7.18 -8.07
C TYR A 36 8.30 5.78 -7.44
N GLY A 37 7.12 5.21 -7.24
CA GLY A 37 6.98 3.92 -6.59
C GLY A 37 7.68 2.84 -7.38
N SER A 38 7.68 2.85 -8.72
CA SER A 38 8.38 1.83 -9.54
C SER A 38 9.85 1.64 -9.14
N GLU A 39 10.55 2.73 -8.82
CA GLU A 39 11.92 2.69 -8.28
C GLU A 39 11.96 2.24 -6.81
N ALA A 40 10.93 2.58 -6.03
CA ALA A 40 10.75 2.11 -4.65
C ALA A 40 10.23 0.65 -4.55
N LYS A 41 9.57 0.08 -5.57
CA LYS A 41 8.86 -1.22 -5.60
C LYS A 41 9.81 -2.40 -5.31
N ALA A 42 11.12 -2.22 -5.46
CA ALA A 42 12.10 -3.24 -5.11
C ALA A 42 12.50 -3.21 -3.62
N ASN A 43 12.30 -2.08 -2.93
CA ASN A 43 12.93 -1.79 -1.64
C ASN A 43 11.96 -1.60 -0.46
N ILE A 44 10.64 -1.62 -0.69
CA ILE A 44 9.64 -1.51 0.39
C ILE A 44 9.69 -2.75 1.29
N LYS A 45 9.88 -2.52 2.59
CA LYS A 45 9.80 -3.51 3.66
C LYS A 45 8.49 -3.37 4.42
N LEU A 46 8.05 -4.47 5.02
CA LEU A 46 6.83 -4.54 5.84
C LEU A 46 6.83 -3.55 7.03
N ALA A 47 8.02 -3.21 7.54
CA ALA A 47 8.21 -2.28 8.66
C ALA A 47 8.19 -0.80 8.24
N ASP A 48 8.22 -0.51 6.93
CA ASP A 48 8.31 0.86 6.44
C ASP A 48 7.04 1.64 6.77
N LEU A 49 7.19 2.95 6.97
CA LEU A 49 6.08 3.83 7.35
C LEU A 49 4.92 3.76 6.34
N ILE A 50 5.22 3.53 5.06
CA ILE A 50 4.19 3.37 4.04
C ILE A 50 3.32 2.13 4.26
N MET A 51 3.89 1.03 4.73
CA MET A 51 3.10 -0.18 5.03
C MET A 51 2.16 0.07 6.21
N ARG A 52 2.51 0.97 7.14
CA ARG A 52 1.62 1.40 8.22
C ARG A 52 0.44 2.22 7.72
N LEU A 53 0.61 3.00 6.65
CA LEU A 53 -0.48 3.75 6.00
C LEU A 53 -1.48 2.79 5.38
N PHE A 54 -1.00 1.80 4.63
CA PHE A 54 -1.89 0.80 4.03
C PHE A 54 -2.56 -0.11 5.09
N ARG A 55 -1.87 -0.44 6.19
CA ARG A 55 -2.37 -1.28 7.31
C ARG A 55 -3.46 -0.68 8.18
N GLY A 56 -3.96 0.51 7.88
CA GLY A 56 -5.17 1.04 8.53
C GLY A 56 -6.41 0.16 8.29
N PRO A 57 -7.63 0.65 8.53
CA PRO A 57 -8.87 -0.10 8.28
C PRO A 57 -9.11 -0.49 6.79
N SER A 58 -8.11 -0.33 5.93
CA SER A 58 -8.19 -0.29 4.47
C SER A 58 -7.62 -1.53 3.78
N LEU A 59 -6.97 -2.46 4.49
CA LEU A 59 -6.51 -3.72 3.87
C LEU A 59 -7.67 -4.68 3.68
N THR A 60 -8.05 -4.87 2.42
CA THR A 60 -9.03 -5.88 2.04
C THR A 60 -8.41 -7.26 2.22
N LYS A 61 -9.14 -8.19 2.84
CA LYS A 61 -8.70 -9.59 2.90
C LYS A 61 -8.71 -10.17 1.49
N VAL A 62 -7.55 -10.59 0.99
CA VAL A 62 -7.40 -11.19 -0.34
C VAL A 62 -7.07 -12.68 -0.22
N GLN A 63 -7.57 -13.49 -1.15
CA GLN A 63 -7.23 -14.90 -1.22
C GLN A 63 -6.06 -15.11 -2.18
N ILE A 64 -4.88 -15.40 -1.64
CA ILE A 64 -3.72 -15.67 -2.48
C ILE A 64 -3.88 -17.02 -3.20
N PRO A 65 -3.67 -17.05 -4.53
CA PRO A 65 -3.81 -18.25 -5.33
C PRO A 65 -2.69 -19.27 -5.05
N SER A 66 -2.79 -20.46 -5.66
CA SER A 66 -1.78 -21.51 -5.49
C SER A 66 -0.39 -21.05 -5.95
N GLU A 67 0.67 -21.62 -5.38
CA GLU A 67 2.05 -21.32 -5.77
C GLU A 67 2.30 -21.54 -7.28
N ARG A 68 1.70 -22.60 -7.85
CA ARG A 68 1.77 -22.87 -9.30
C ARG A 68 1.19 -21.70 -10.13
N THR A 69 0.06 -21.15 -9.69
CA THR A 69 -0.59 -20.02 -10.34
C THR A 69 0.25 -18.76 -10.20
N ILE A 70 0.79 -18.50 -9.00
CA ILE A 70 1.69 -17.37 -8.74
C ILE A 70 2.90 -17.42 -9.67
N ASN A 71 3.55 -18.59 -9.77
CA ASN A 71 4.70 -18.77 -10.65
C ASN A 71 4.34 -18.52 -12.12
N SER A 72 3.15 -18.93 -12.56
CA SER A 72 2.66 -18.62 -13.91
C SER A 72 2.52 -17.10 -14.14
N TYR A 73 1.98 -16.36 -13.17
CA TYR A 73 1.86 -14.89 -13.25
C TYR A 73 3.22 -14.21 -13.32
N LEU A 74 4.19 -14.69 -12.54
CA LEU A 74 5.54 -14.14 -12.53
C LEU A 74 6.30 -14.46 -13.82
N LEU A 75 6.01 -15.58 -14.49
CA LEU A 75 6.60 -15.92 -15.79
C LEU A 75 6.00 -15.12 -16.96
N SER A 76 4.76 -14.66 -16.85
CA SER A 76 4.13 -13.80 -17.87
C SER A 76 4.59 -12.33 -17.82
N THR A 77 5.51 -11.98 -16.92
CA THR A 77 5.95 -10.60 -16.61
C THR A 77 6.71 -9.86 -17.69
N HIS A 78 7.13 -10.54 -18.77
CA HIS A 78 7.90 -9.93 -19.87
C HIS A 78 7.16 -8.81 -20.62
N ARG A 79 5.93 -8.44 -20.21
CA ARG A 79 5.05 -7.53 -20.94
C ARG A 79 4.43 -6.40 -20.12
N LEU A 80 4.56 -6.39 -18.79
CA LEU A 80 3.86 -5.40 -17.97
C LEU A 80 4.70 -4.12 -17.85
N SER A 81 4.38 -3.12 -18.65
CA SER A 81 4.91 -1.76 -18.44
C SER A 81 4.29 -1.13 -17.18
N ASP A 82 5.05 -0.27 -16.48
CA ASP A 82 4.54 0.44 -15.30
C ASP A 82 3.25 1.22 -15.58
N THR A 83 3.02 1.61 -16.83
CA THR A 83 1.84 2.33 -17.32
C THR A 83 0.57 1.47 -17.43
N GLU A 84 0.71 0.14 -17.56
CA GLU A 84 -0.42 -0.79 -17.71
C GLU A 84 -0.98 -1.29 -16.37
N MET A 85 -0.23 -1.10 -15.28
CA MET A 85 -0.59 -1.60 -13.96
C MET A 85 -1.61 -0.68 -13.28
N LYS A 86 -2.86 -0.69 -13.75
CA LYS A 86 -4.00 0.04 -13.14
C LYS A 86 -4.53 -0.62 -11.86
N VAL A 87 -3.66 -1.21 -11.06
CA VAL A 87 -4.04 -1.84 -9.80
C VAL A 87 -3.97 -0.79 -8.71
N PRO A 88 -5.03 -0.57 -7.93
CA PRO A 88 -4.96 0.35 -6.80
C PRO A 88 -3.90 -0.08 -5.78
N ASP A 89 -3.09 0.86 -5.30
CA ASP A 89 -1.96 0.57 -4.38
C ASP A 89 -2.41 -0.13 -3.09
N HIS A 90 -3.62 0.17 -2.59
CA HIS A 90 -4.19 -0.50 -1.42
C HIS A 90 -4.46 -2.00 -1.66
N TYR A 91 -4.82 -2.38 -2.88
CA TYR A 91 -5.02 -3.78 -3.26
C TYR A 91 -3.67 -4.49 -3.39
N VAL A 92 -2.67 -3.82 -3.98
CA VAL A 92 -1.28 -4.32 -4.00
C VAL A 92 -0.75 -4.52 -2.58
N ALA A 93 -0.98 -3.57 -1.68
CA ALA A 93 -0.56 -3.66 -0.28
C ALA A 93 -1.21 -4.85 0.43
N SER A 94 -2.48 -5.12 0.14
CA SER A 94 -3.23 -6.25 0.68
C SER A 94 -2.62 -7.58 0.24
N VAL A 95 -2.35 -7.72 -1.07
CA VAL A 95 -1.67 -8.88 -1.65
C VAL A 95 -0.26 -9.04 -1.07
N TYR A 96 0.51 -7.96 -0.98
CA TYR A 96 1.87 -7.99 -0.41
C TYR A 96 1.88 -8.44 1.05
N CYS A 97 0.96 -7.92 1.88
CA CYS A 97 0.84 -8.33 3.28
C CYS A 97 0.46 -9.82 3.42
N GLU A 98 -0.49 -10.29 2.62
CA GLU A 98 -0.94 -11.69 2.67
C GLU A 98 0.12 -12.66 2.11
N LEU A 99 0.94 -12.24 1.15
CA LEU A 99 2.10 -13.03 0.71
C LEU A 99 3.14 -13.15 1.83
N LYS A 100 3.42 -12.06 2.54
CA LYS A 100 4.36 -12.06 3.67
C LYS A 100 3.86 -12.87 4.87
N SER A 101 2.56 -12.88 5.14
CA SER A 101 1.99 -13.70 6.22
C SER A 101 2.08 -15.21 5.95
N ARG A 102 2.29 -15.60 4.70
CA ARG A 102 2.53 -16.98 4.24
C ARG A 102 4.01 -17.29 3.98
N ASP A 103 4.90 -16.48 4.54
CA ASP A 103 6.37 -16.63 4.44
C ASP A 103 6.95 -16.52 3.01
N TYR A 104 6.21 -15.96 2.04
CA TYR A 104 6.77 -15.72 0.72
C TYR A 104 7.77 -14.56 0.73
N ASN A 105 8.93 -14.79 0.12
CA ASN A 105 9.97 -13.76 -0.02
C ASN A 105 9.85 -12.92 -1.31
N PHE A 106 8.63 -12.58 -1.71
CA PHE A 106 8.41 -11.75 -2.90
C PHE A 106 8.71 -10.27 -2.62
N SER A 107 9.22 -9.57 -3.64
CA SER A 107 9.34 -8.11 -3.65
C SER A 107 7.97 -7.45 -3.84
N TRP A 108 7.88 -6.15 -3.57
CA TRP A 108 6.64 -5.43 -3.82
C TRP A 108 6.30 -5.37 -5.32
N GLN A 109 7.29 -5.30 -6.21
CA GLN A 109 7.08 -5.43 -7.65
C GLN A 109 6.43 -6.78 -8.02
N GLN A 110 6.94 -7.88 -7.47
CA GLN A 110 6.35 -9.21 -7.68
C GLN A 110 4.93 -9.29 -7.13
N ALA A 111 4.68 -8.71 -5.95
CA ALA A 111 3.32 -8.63 -5.41
C ALA A 111 2.38 -7.76 -6.27
N SER A 112 2.88 -6.70 -6.89
CA SER A 112 2.11 -5.86 -7.82
C SER A 112 1.69 -6.67 -9.04
N VAL A 113 2.59 -7.50 -9.59
CA VAL A 113 2.30 -8.40 -10.73
C VAL A 113 1.23 -9.41 -10.35
N ILE A 114 1.37 -10.03 -9.19
CA ILE A 114 0.40 -10.99 -8.69
C ILE A 114 -0.97 -10.31 -8.52
N ALA A 115 -1.00 -9.12 -7.91
CA ALA A 115 -2.20 -8.34 -7.73
C ALA A 115 -2.88 -7.98 -9.07
N PHE A 116 -2.11 -7.58 -10.08
CA PHE A 116 -2.63 -7.29 -11.42
C PHE A 116 -3.31 -8.50 -12.04
N HIS A 117 -2.67 -9.66 -11.99
CA HIS A 117 -3.27 -10.88 -12.52
C HIS A 117 -4.47 -11.38 -11.70
N MET A 118 -4.45 -11.22 -10.37
CA MET A 118 -5.62 -11.52 -9.53
C MET A 118 -6.81 -10.64 -9.91
N GLN A 119 -6.61 -9.33 -10.02
CA GLN A 119 -7.69 -8.39 -10.36
C GLN A 119 -8.27 -8.62 -11.76
N ASN A 120 -7.45 -8.96 -12.74
CA ASN A 120 -7.91 -9.19 -14.13
C ASN A 120 -8.49 -10.58 -14.38
N ASN A 121 -8.17 -11.59 -13.56
CA ASN A 121 -8.79 -12.91 -13.67
C ASN A 121 -10.08 -13.03 -12.82
N GLU A 122 -10.37 -12.04 -11.97
CA GLU A 122 -11.62 -11.94 -11.19
C GLU A 122 -12.74 -11.19 -11.95
N SER A 123 -12.45 -10.55 -13.09
CA SER A 123 -13.43 -9.92 -14.01
C SER A 123 -13.79 -10.83 -15.18
#